data_AF-A0AAW1LCI5-F1
#
_entry.id   AF-A0AAW1LCI5-F1
#
_cell.length_a   1.000
_cell.length_b   1.000
_cell.length_c   1.000
_cell.angle_alpha   90.00
_cell.angle_beta   90.00
_cell.angle_gamma   90.00
#
_symmetry.space_group_name_H-M   'P 1'
#
loop_
_entity.id
_entity.type
_entity.pdbx_description
1 polymer ?
#
loop_
_entity_poly.entity_id
_entity_poly.type
_entity_poly.pdbx_seq_one_letter_code
_entity_poly.pdbx_strand_id
1 'polypeptide(L)'
;MEKENVTLLKYRGSKLNKVKELDFFPKVEETFKQKSSVGGTLSIISFLLILWLIYSETVYFWDSKFVFKFIPDNDYDAKLGINVDITVAMPCANVGADILDSTNQHAYKFGTLEEEDTWFELAPNQRRQFDNERHFNSYLREEYHAVKDILWRNRYIHISQELPPRSEIPNRPYDACRIHGSLILNKVSGNFHITAGKTGKSISLPRGHIHISAFMSDRDYNFTHRINRLSFGEPSPGIVHPLEGDETISEESMYL
;
A
#
# COMPACT_ATOMS: atom_id res chain seq x y z
N MET A 1 -23.02 -61.64 -66.21
CA MET A 1 -21.82 -61.52 -65.38
C MET A 1 -21.85 -60.16 -64.72
N GLU A 2 -22.40 -60.08 -63.52
CA GLU A 2 -22.44 -58.87 -62.71
C GLU A 2 -21.26 -58.92 -61.72
N LYS A 3 -20.45 -57.87 -61.69
CA LYS A 3 -19.25 -57.81 -60.85
C LYS A 3 -19.63 -57.30 -59.46
N GLU A 4 -19.38 -58.11 -58.45
CA GLU A 4 -19.59 -57.76 -57.05
C GLU A 4 -18.45 -56.85 -56.57
N ASN A 5 -18.75 -55.59 -56.24
CA ASN A 5 -17.79 -54.64 -55.69
C ASN A 5 -17.72 -54.79 -54.17
N VAL A 6 -16.70 -55.53 -53.69
CA VAL A 6 -16.39 -55.61 -52.26
C VAL A 6 -15.70 -54.32 -51.82
N THR A 7 -16.38 -53.54 -50.98
CA THR A 7 -15.80 -52.36 -50.32
C THR A 7 -15.07 -52.78 -49.05
N LEU A 8 -13.73 -52.72 -49.06
CA LEU A 8 -12.91 -52.93 -47.87
C LEU A 8 -12.97 -51.69 -46.97
N LEU A 9 -13.63 -51.81 -45.82
CA LEU A 9 -13.61 -50.79 -44.77
C LEU A 9 -12.20 -50.70 -44.16
N LYS A 10 -11.48 -49.60 -44.46
CA LYS A 10 -10.19 -49.28 -43.82
C LYS A 10 -10.40 -49.04 -42.31
N TYR A 11 -9.93 -49.97 -41.49
CA TYR A 11 -9.86 -49.80 -40.03
C TYR A 11 -8.84 -48.72 -39.66
N ARG A 12 -9.31 -47.57 -39.19
CA ARG A 12 -8.46 -46.48 -38.69
C ARG A 12 -8.08 -46.81 -37.25
N GLY A 13 -6.85 -47.29 -37.05
CA GLY A 13 -6.31 -47.70 -35.76
C GLY A 13 -6.63 -46.68 -34.65
N SER A 14 -7.31 -47.15 -33.60
CA SER A 14 -7.69 -46.32 -32.46
C SER A 14 -6.47 -46.06 -31.58
N LYS A 15 -6.24 -44.79 -31.21
CA LYS A 15 -5.21 -44.38 -30.25
C LYS A 15 -5.44 -44.93 -28.83
N LEU A 16 -6.47 -45.75 -28.60
CA LEU A 16 -6.74 -46.44 -27.32
C LEU A 16 -5.71 -47.50 -26.94
N ASN A 17 -4.86 -47.97 -27.86
CA ASN A 17 -3.91 -49.04 -27.54
C ASN A 17 -2.86 -48.62 -26.49
N LYS A 18 -2.42 -47.35 -26.49
CA LYS A 18 -1.52 -46.82 -25.45
C LYS A 18 -2.17 -46.72 -24.07
N VAL A 19 -3.48 -46.50 -24.02
CA VAL A 19 -4.23 -46.46 -22.76
C VAL A 19 -4.43 -47.87 -22.20
N LYS A 20 -4.54 -48.88 -23.08
CA LYS A 20 -4.58 -50.30 -22.68
C LYS A 20 -3.27 -50.81 -22.08
N GLU A 21 -2.13 -50.20 -22.40
CA GLU A 21 -0.81 -50.55 -21.84
C GLU A 21 -0.60 -50.00 -20.42
N LEU A 22 -1.38 -49.01 -19.99
CA LEU A 22 -1.33 -48.42 -18.64
C LEU A 22 -2.23 -49.15 -17.62
N ASP A 23 -2.85 -50.25 -18.04
CA ASP A 23 -3.79 -51.03 -17.24
C ASP A 23 -3.06 -52.20 -16.55
N PHE A 24 -2.72 -52.01 -15.26
CA PHE A 24 -1.90 -52.95 -14.47
C PHE A 24 -2.63 -54.24 -14.08
N PHE A 25 -3.95 -54.33 -14.26
CA PHE A 25 -4.77 -55.41 -13.72
C PHE A 25 -5.12 -56.51 -14.76
N PRO A 26 -5.09 -57.80 -14.38
CA PRO A 26 -5.54 -58.89 -15.25
C PRO A 26 -7.04 -58.76 -15.55
N LYS A 27 -7.39 -58.85 -16.84
CA LYS A 27 -8.76 -58.64 -17.31
C LYS A 27 -9.58 -59.92 -17.16
N VAL A 28 -10.77 -59.78 -16.58
CA VAL A 28 -11.76 -60.86 -16.45
C VAL A 28 -12.40 -61.16 -17.82
N GLU A 29 -12.78 -62.42 -18.05
CA GLU A 29 -13.44 -62.87 -19.29
C GLU A 29 -14.72 -62.09 -19.60
N GLU A 30 -14.99 -61.81 -20.89
CA GLU A 30 -16.10 -60.94 -21.31
C GLU A 30 -17.49 -61.49 -20.95
N THR A 31 -17.62 -62.80 -20.73
CA THR A 31 -18.86 -63.50 -20.32
C THR A 31 -19.36 -63.10 -18.94
N PHE A 32 -18.47 -62.64 -18.06
CA PHE A 32 -18.83 -62.13 -16.73
C PHE A 32 -18.98 -60.60 -16.69
N LYS A 33 -18.95 -59.92 -17.85
CA LYS A 33 -18.88 -58.46 -17.93
C LYS A 33 -20.17 -57.86 -18.52
N GLN A 34 -21.08 -57.39 -17.67
CA GLN A 34 -22.21 -56.59 -18.13
C GLN A 34 -21.77 -55.14 -18.39
N LYS A 35 -21.74 -54.73 -19.66
CA LYS A 35 -21.41 -53.36 -20.10
C LYS A 35 -22.71 -52.54 -20.17
N SER A 36 -22.91 -51.57 -19.28
CA SER A 36 -24.04 -50.63 -19.39
C SER A 36 -23.56 -49.27 -19.92
N SER A 37 -24.16 -48.81 -21.03
CA SER A 37 -23.82 -47.51 -21.64
C SER A 37 -24.15 -46.34 -20.71
N VAL A 38 -25.22 -46.49 -19.93
CA VAL A 38 -25.69 -45.50 -18.95
C VAL A 38 -24.73 -45.39 -17.77
N GLY A 39 -24.25 -46.52 -17.22
CA GLY A 39 -23.30 -46.53 -16.11
C GLY A 39 -21.94 -45.93 -16.47
N GLY A 40 -21.44 -46.17 -17.68
CA GLY A 40 -20.20 -45.56 -18.17
C GLY A 40 -20.31 -44.03 -18.31
N THR A 41 -21.44 -43.54 -18.82
CA THR A 41 -21.69 -42.09 -18.97
C THR A 41 -21.78 -41.39 -17.62
N LEU A 42 -22.48 -41.99 -16.64
CA LEU A 42 -22.58 -41.46 -15.28
C LEU A 42 -21.22 -41.40 -14.58
N SER A 43 -20.37 -42.42 -14.75
CA SER A 43 -19.02 -42.43 -14.18
C SER A 43 -18.13 -41.32 -14.76
N ILE A 44 -18.23 -41.02 -16.05
CA ILE A 44 -17.47 -39.93 -16.68
C ILE A 44 -17.92 -38.57 -16.13
N ILE A 45 -19.23 -38.34 -16.05
CA ILE A 45 -19.78 -37.10 -15.49
C ILE A 45 -19.35 -36.92 -14.03
N SER A 46 -19.43 -37.98 -13.23
CA SER A 46 -18.99 -37.97 -11.83
C SER A 46 -17.50 -37.64 -11.71
N PHE A 47 -16.64 -38.25 -12.53
CA PHE A 47 -15.21 -37.98 -12.52
C PHE A 47 -14.88 -36.52 -12.88
N LEU A 48 -15.55 -35.96 -13.89
CA LEU A 48 -15.38 -34.56 -14.27
C LEU A 48 -15.83 -33.60 -13.15
N LEU A 49 -16.94 -33.92 -12.49
CA LEU A 49 -17.44 -33.13 -11.36
C LEU A 49 -16.45 -33.17 -10.18
N ILE A 50 -15.92 -34.36 -9.87
CA ILE A 50 -14.90 -34.52 -8.82
C ILE A 50 -13.63 -33.71 -9.16
N LEU A 51 -13.15 -33.77 -10.40
CA LEU A 51 -11.99 -32.98 -10.83
C LEU A 51 -12.25 -31.48 -10.73
N TRP A 52 -13.45 -31.03 -11.10
CA TRP A 52 -13.84 -29.62 -10.98
C TRP A 52 -13.89 -29.16 -9.52
N LEU A 53 -14.45 -29.97 -8.62
CA LEU A 53 -14.47 -29.68 -7.19
C LEU A 53 -13.04 -29.65 -6.61
N ILE A 54 -12.19 -30.62 -6.95
CA ILE A 54 -10.79 -30.64 -6.51
C ILE A 54 -10.06 -29.38 -6.98
N TYR A 55 -10.24 -28.98 -8.24
CA TYR A 55 -9.65 -27.76 -8.76
C TYR A 55 -10.15 -26.52 -8.00
N SER A 56 -11.45 -26.41 -7.80
CA SER A 56 -12.07 -25.29 -7.07
C SER A 56 -11.57 -25.20 -5.62
N GLU A 57 -11.55 -26.31 -4.90
CA GLU A 57 -11.07 -26.36 -3.51
C GLU A 57 -9.57 -26.11 -3.43
N THR A 58 -8.78 -26.57 -4.41
CA THR A 58 -7.34 -26.29 -4.46
C THR A 58 -7.09 -24.81 -4.65
N VAL A 59 -7.82 -24.15 -5.56
CA VAL A 59 -7.74 -22.70 -5.77
C VAL A 59 -8.17 -21.96 -4.51
N TYR A 60 -9.25 -22.39 -3.85
CA TYR A 60 -9.70 -21.81 -2.58
C TYR A 60 -8.67 -22.01 -1.45
N PHE A 61 -8.04 -23.18 -1.34
CA PHE A 61 -7.03 -23.47 -0.33
C PHE A 61 -5.74 -22.69 -0.53
N TRP A 62 -5.37 -22.42 -1.79
CA TRP A 62 -4.24 -21.56 -2.12
C TRP A 62 -4.54 -20.07 -1.94
N ASP A 63 -5.81 -19.69 -1.76
CA ASP A 63 -6.19 -18.33 -1.39
C ASP A 63 -5.91 -18.09 0.10
N SER A 64 -4.80 -17.42 0.40
CA SER A 64 -4.40 -17.08 1.76
C SER A 64 -5.28 -15.93 2.31
N LYS A 65 -6.36 -16.27 3.02
CA LYS A 65 -7.20 -15.27 3.69
C LYS A 65 -6.60 -14.83 5.02
N PHE A 66 -6.33 -13.54 5.16
CA PHE A 66 -5.91 -12.95 6.43
C PHE A 66 -7.10 -12.88 7.41
N VAL A 67 -6.88 -13.35 8.65
CA VAL A 67 -7.86 -13.25 9.74
C VAL A 67 -7.34 -12.26 10.76
N PHE A 68 -7.93 -11.06 10.78
CA PHE A 68 -7.62 -10.03 11.76
C PHE A 68 -8.24 -10.40 13.10
N LYS A 69 -7.42 -10.38 14.15
CA LYS A 69 -7.85 -10.64 15.53
C LYS A 69 -7.38 -9.49 16.39
N PHE A 70 -8.28 -9.00 17.24
CA PHE A 70 -7.92 -8.03 18.27
C PHE A 70 -7.31 -8.78 19.44
N ILE A 71 -6.12 -8.34 19.85
CA ILE A 71 -5.39 -8.87 21.00
C ILE A 71 -5.05 -7.66 21.87
N PRO A 72 -5.16 -7.78 23.21
CA PRO A 72 -4.72 -6.70 24.09
C PRO A 72 -3.24 -6.42 23.88
N ASP A 73 -2.95 -5.14 23.72
CA ASP A 73 -1.59 -4.63 23.60
C ASP A 73 -0.94 -4.57 24.99
N ASN A 74 0.07 -5.40 25.22
CA ASN A 74 0.79 -5.47 26.50
C ASN A 74 2.10 -4.69 26.47
N ASP A 75 2.45 -4.07 25.33
CA ASP A 75 3.71 -3.37 25.13
C ASP A 75 3.52 -1.85 25.28
N TYR A 76 3.40 -1.43 26.55
CA TYR A 76 3.15 -0.03 26.94
C TYR A 76 4.42 0.82 26.90
N ASP A 77 5.58 0.22 27.17
CA ASP A 77 6.87 0.92 27.22
C ASP A 77 7.59 0.93 25.86
N ALA A 78 6.97 0.33 24.84
CA ALA A 78 7.48 0.40 23.48
C ALA A 78 7.66 1.84 23.00
N LYS A 79 8.71 2.03 22.22
CA LYS A 79 8.91 3.25 21.44
C LYS A 79 8.30 3.09 20.06
N LEU A 80 7.77 4.19 19.53
CA LEU A 80 7.16 4.25 18.23
C LEU A 80 8.01 5.12 17.30
N GLY A 81 8.49 4.53 16.21
CA GLY A 81 9.08 5.28 15.12
C GLY A 81 7.99 6.08 14.39
N ILE A 82 8.21 7.37 14.12
CA ILE A 82 7.39 8.16 13.21
C ILE A 82 8.28 8.61 12.04
N ASN A 83 7.80 8.42 10.82
CA ASN A 83 8.47 8.88 9.60
C ASN A 83 7.67 10.03 9.02
N VAL A 84 8.32 11.17 8.82
CA VAL A 84 7.70 12.41 8.36
C VAL A 84 8.42 12.87 7.11
N ASP A 85 7.66 13.27 6.09
CA ASP A 85 8.12 14.04 4.94
C ASP A 85 6.97 14.95 4.50
N ILE A 86 7.01 16.20 4.94
CA ILE A 86 5.96 17.19 4.72
C ILE A 86 6.63 18.45 4.16
N THR A 87 6.04 19.02 3.11
CA THR A 87 6.51 20.29 2.54
C THR A 87 5.48 21.38 2.78
N VAL A 88 5.90 22.50 3.36
CA VAL A 88 5.06 23.68 3.63
C VAL A 88 5.53 24.85 2.76
N ALA A 89 4.62 25.63 2.20
CA ALA A 89 4.87 26.77 1.31
C ALA A 89 5.37 28.03 2.05
N MET A 90 6.35 27.86 2.93
CA MET A 90 7.05 28.91 3.66
C MET A 90 8.56 28.61 3.70
N PRO A 91 9.43 29.63 3.69
CA PRO A 91 10.87 29.41 3.87
C PRO A 91 11.20 28.73 5.21
N CYS A 92 12.23 27.87 5.26
CA CYS A 92 12.57 27.16 6.50
C CYS A 92 12.97 28.09 7.66
N ALA A 93 13.43 29.31 7.36
CA ALA A 93 13.69 30.33 8.37
C ALA A 93 12.42 30.78 9.13
N ASN A 94 11.23 30.55 8.58
CA ASN A 94 9.98 31.07 9.13
C ASN A 94 9.05 29.97 9.65
N VAL A 95 9.37 28.68 9.45
CA VAL A 95 8.55 27.56 9.88
C VAL A 95 9.35 26.65 10.81
N GLY A 96 8.68 26.05 11.78
CA GLY A 96 9.26 25.04 12.66
C GLY A 96 8.25 23.94 12.95
N ALA A 97 8.74 22.72 13.11
CA ALA A 97 7.95 21.59 13.56
C ALA A 97 8.32 21.24 15.00
N ASP A 98 7.31 20.95 15.82
CA ASP A 98 7.50 20.46 17.18
C ASP A 98 6.52 19.33 17.48
N ILE A 99 6.95 18.43 18.36
CA ILE A 99 6.20 17.27 18.82
C ILE A 99 6.14 17.32 20.34
N LEU A 100 4.92 17.39 20.85
CA LEU A 100 4.65 17.38 22.27
C LEU A 100 3.88 16.12 22.65
N ASP A 101 4.51 15.27 23.44
CA ASP A 101 3.89 14.13 24.10
C ASP A 101 3.13 14.61 25.37
N SER A 102 2.06 13.91 25.76
CA SER A 102 1.42 13.96 27.08
C SER A 102 2.38 14.01 28.29
N THR A 103 3.58 13.44 28.17
CA THR A 103 4.64 13.52 29.20
C THR A 103 5.32 14.89 29.30
N ASN A 104 4.95 15.84 28.43
CA ASN A 104 5.57 17.15 28.23
C ASN A 104 7.09 17.08 28.01
N GLN A 105 7.59 15.95 27.48
CA GLN A 105 8.98 15.84 27.06
C GLN A 105 9.14 16.30 25.63
N HIS A 106 10.11 17.20 25.39
CA HIS A 106 10.41 17.71 24.07
C HIS A 106 11.07 16.64 23.19
N ALA A 107 10.65 16.58 21.92
CA ALA A 107 11.12 15.59 20.96
C ALA A 107 12.63 15.68 20.62
N TYR A 108 13.30 16.80 20.91
CA TYR A 108 14.75 16.95 20.75
C TYR A 108 15.59 15.90 21.50
N LYS A 109 15.02 15.26 22.54
CA LYS A 109 15.69 14.16 23.25
C LYS A 109 15.70 12.85 22.45
N PHE A 110 14.87 12.74 21.42
CA PHE A 110 14.57 11.53 20.67
C PHE A 110 15.03 11.57 19.19
N GLY A 111 15.48 12.74 18.72
CA GLY A 111 15.97 13.00 17.37
C GLY A 111 15.66 14.42 16.93
N THR A 112 16.14 14.82 15.76
CA THR A 112 15.82 16.10 15.12
C THR A 112 15.35 15.85 13.69
N LEU A 113 14.26 16.50 13.29
CA LEU A 113 13.84 16.52 11.87
C LEU A 113 14.78 17.44 11.09
N GLU A 114 15.08 17.05 9.86
CA GLU A 114 15.84 17.86 8.93
C GLU A 114 14.88 18.80 8.20
N GLU A 115 15.34 20.03 7.99
CA GLU A 115 14.61 21.08 7.29
C GLU A 115 15.42 21.51 6.08
N GLU A 116 14.86 21.32 4.88
CA GLU A 116 15.49 21.66 3.60
C GLU A 116 14.70 22.74 2.89
N ASP A 117 15.37 23.83 2.51
CA ASP A 117 14.78 24.86 1.66
C ASP A 117 14.51 24.27 0.26
N THR A 118 13.28 24.43 -0.23
CA THR A 118 12.81 23.84 -1.49
C THR A 118 11.77 24.71 -2.18
N TRP A 119 11.24 24.20 -3.29
CA TRP A 119 10.11 24.81 -3.98
C TRP A 119 8.81 24.04 -3.72
N PHE A 120 7.72 24.76 -3.46
CA PHE A 120 6.40 24.18 -3.32
C PHE A 120 5.92 23.59 -4.65
N GLU A 121 6.28 24.20 -5.78
CA GLU A 121 5.92 23.66 -7.08
C GLU A 121 6.77 22.42 -7.42
N LEU A 122 6.14 21.27 -7.60
CA LEU A 122 6.81 20.02 -8.00
C LEU A 122 7.24 20.07 -9.48
N ALA A 123 8.38 19.47 -9.80
CA ALA A 123 8.78 19.26 -11.19
C ALA A 123 7.82 18.27 -11.89
N PRO A 124 7.71 18.28 -13.23
CA PRO A 124 6.73 17.44 -13.94
C PRO A 124 6.83 15.94 -13.64
N ASN A 125 8.04 15.42 -13.43
CA ASN A 125 8.28 14.03 -13.05
C ASN A 125 7.76 13.73 -11.64
N GLN A 126 8.03 14.61 -10.68
CA GLN A 126 7.59 14.49 -9.30
C GLN A 126 6.08 14.66 -9.18
N ARG A 127 5.50 15.63 -9.92
CA ARG A 127 4.06 15.90 -9.89
C ARG A 127 3.25 14.69 -10.34
N ARG A 128 3.66 14.02 -11.42
CA ARG A 128 2.99 12.81 -11.90
C ARG A 128 2.99 11.68 -10.87
N GLN A 129 4.11 11.49 -10.16
CA GLN A 129 4.18 10.47 -9.11
C GLN A 129 3.29 10.82 -7.93
N PHE A 130 3.35 12.07 -7.46
CA PHE A 130 2.52 12.56 -6.37
C PHE A 130 1.02 12.47 -6.72
N ASP A 131 0.62 12.82 -7.94
CA ASP A 131 -0.78 12.74 -8.37
C ASP A 131 -1.29 11.29 -8.44
N ASN A 132 -0.42 10.32 -8.75
CA ASN A 132 -0.79 8.90 -8.70
C ASN A 132 -1.07 8.45 -7.26
N GLU A 133 -0.21 8.85 -6.31
CA GLU A 133 -0.39 8.56 -4.88
C GLU A 133 -1.63 9.25 -4.33
N ARG A 134 -1.83 10.52 -4.67
CA ARG A 134 -3.02 11.30 -4.31
C ARG A 134 -4.30 10.63 -4.80
N HIS A 135 -4.36 10.22 -6.07
CA HIS A 135 -5.54 9.59 -6.64
C HIS A 135 -5.85 8.24 -5.97
N PHE A 136 -4.81 7.47 -5.66
CA PHE A 136 -4.97 6.21 -4.94
C PHE A 136 -5.48 6.44 -3.52
N ASN A 137 -4.87 7.36 -2.76
CA ASN A 137 -5.29 7.65 -1.39
C ASN A 137 -6.63 8.38 -1.30
N SER A 138 -7.02 9.19 -2.30
CA SER A 138 -8.35 9.81 -2.33
C SER A 138 -9.45 8.75 -2.50
N TYR A 139 -9.25 7.76 -3.38
CA TYR A 139 -10.15 6.62 -3.52
C TYR A 139 -10.35 5.89 -2.19
N LEU A 140 -9.29 5.74 -1.40
CA LEU A 140 -9.33 5.07 -0.11
C LEU A 140 -10.03 5.86 0.99
N ARG A 141 -10.02 7.20 0.91
CA ARG A 141 -10.65 8.09 1.88
C ARG A 141 -12.16 8.26 1.64
N GLU A 142 -12.56 8.34 0.38
CA GLU A 142 -13.92 8.75 0.00
C GLU A 142 -14.90 7.58 -0.09
N GLU A 143 -14.41 6.37 -0.36
CA GLU A 143 -15.26 5.19 -0.58
C GLU A 143 -15.35 4.26 0.64
N TYR A 144 -16.53 3.68 0.86
CA TYR A 144 -16.74 2.71 1.93
C TYR A 144 -16.13 1.37 1.55
N HIS A 145 -14.98 1.06 2.15
CA HIS A 145 -14.32 -0.21 1.96
C HIS A 145 -13.99 -0.85 3.30
N ALA A 146 -14.18 -2.17 3.41
CA ALA A 146 -13.59 -2.88 4.53
C ALA A 146 -12.08 -2.86 4.32
N VAL A 147 -11.33 -2.37 5.31
CA VAL A 147 -9.86 -2.27 5.29
C VAL A 147 -9.21 -3.57 4.77
N LYS A 148 -9.76 -4.73 5.14
CA LYS A 148 -9.33 -6.06 4.68
C LYS A 148 -9.38 -6.28 3.15
N ASP A 149 -10.31 -5.62 2.45
CA ASP A 149 -10.57 -5.84 1.02
C ASP A 149 -9.65 -5.00 0.13
N ILE A 150 -9.05 -3.94 0.69
CA ILE A 150 -8.05 -3.11 0.02
C ILE A 150 -6.64 -3.59 0.34
N LEU A 151 -6.32 -3.79 1.63
CA LEU A 151 -4.92 -3.92 2.07
C LEU A 151 -4.21 -5.14 1.42
N TRP A 152 -4.95 -6.16 0.96
CA TRP A 152 -4.33 -7.43 0.55
C TRP A 152 -4.93 -8.08 -0.70
N ARG A 153 -5.88 -7.44 -1.40
CA ARG A 153 -6.53 -8.01 -2.60
C ARG A 153 -6.02 -7.38 -3.89
N ASN A 154 -4.72 -7.44 -4.09
CA ASN A 154 -4.07 -7.61 -5.39
C ASN A 154 -2.55 -7.52 -5.20
N ARG A 155 -1.80 -7.96 -6.20
CA ARG A 155 -0.34 -7.81 -6.35
C ARG A 155 0.13 -6.34 -6.45
N TYR A 156 -0.57 -5.39 -5.84
CA TYR A 156 -0.17 -4.00 -5.72
C TYR A 156 0.62 -3.85 -4.42
N ILE A 157 1.90 -4.18 -4.51
CA ILE A 157 2.87 -3.72 -3.52
C ILE A 157 3.00 -2.22 -3.78
N HIS A 158 2.34 -1.39 -2.98
CA HIS A 158 2.77 -0.01 -2.80
C HIS A 158 4.13 -0.07 -2.12
N ILE A 159 5.19 -0.25 -2.92
CA ILE A 159 6.48 0.29 -2.53
C ILE A 159 6.20 1.78 -2.46
N SER A 160 6.16 2.35 -1.25
CA SER A 160 6.17 3.79 -1.04
C SER A 160 7.28 4.36 -1.92
N GLN A 161 6.93 4.95 -3.05
CA GLN A 161 7.92 5.46 -3.98
C GLN A 161 8.27 6.82 -3.43
N GLU A 162 9.42 6.91 -2.76
CA GLU A 162 9.99 8.22 -2.42
C GLU A 162 10.01 9.10 -3.67
N LEU A 163 9.72 10.39 -3.49
CA LEU A 163 9.68 11.32 -4.61
C LEU A 163 11.03 11.28 -5.35
N PRO A 164 11.03 11.18 -6.68
CA PRO A 164 12.24 11.06 -7.46
C PRO A 164 13.01 12.39 -7.36
N PRO A 165 14.33 12.37 -7.62
CA PRO A 165 15.10 13.60 -7.68
C PRO A 165 14.47 14.57 -8.69
N ARG A 166 14.50 15.85 -8.35
CA ARG A 166 13.91 16.91 -9.16
C ARG A 166 14.62 16.99 -10.52
N SER A 167 13.86 17.01 -11.62
CA SER A 167 14.44 17.08 -12.97
C SER A 167 14.92 18.47 -13.37
N GLU A 168 14.25 19.53 -12.89
CA GLU A 168 14.47 20.91 -13.30
C GLU A 168 14.55 21.84 -12.09
N ILE A 169 15.57 22.68 -12.02
CA ILE A 169 15.77 23.61 -10.90
C ILE A 169 15.24 25.00 -11.30
N PRO A 170 14.22 25.54 -10.61
CA PRO A 170 13.71 26.88 -10.88
C PRO A 170 14.76 27.96 -10.63
N ASN A 171 14.79 28.98 -11.48
CA ASN A 171 15.61 30.18 -11.27
C ASN A 171 14.86 31.22 -10.41
N ARG A 172 14.41 30.81 -9.22
CA ARG A 172 13.75 31.66 -8.22
C ARG A 172 14.20 31.25 -6.82
N PRO A 173 14.18 32.15 -5.82
CA PRO A 173 14.49 31.76 -4.45
C PRO A 173 13.53 30.65 -3.97
N TYR A 174 13.98 29.89 -2.98
CA TYR A 174 13.15 28.88 -2.32
C TYR A 174 11.91 29.53 -1.71
N ASP A 175 10.76 28.88 -1.92
CA ASP A 175 9.44 29.35 -1.48
C ASP A 175 8.76 28.36 -0.52
N ALA A 176 9.45 27.28 -0.15
CA ALA A 176 8.94 26.22 0.69
C ALA A 176 10.02 25.60 1.58
N CYS A 177 9.57 24.88 2.60
CA CYS A 177 10.41 24.11 3.51
C CYS A 177 9.94 22.66 3.55
N ARG A 178 10.86 21.74 3.29
CA ARG A 178 10.64 20.30 3.45
C ARG A 178 11.15 19.88 4.82
N ILE A 179 10.21 19.44 5.66
CA ILE A 179 10.48 18.89 6.98
C ILE A 179 10.43 17.37 6.83
N HIS A 180 11.58 16.71 6.97
CA HIS A 180 11.67 15.26 6.78
C HIS A 180 12.58 14.56 7.79
N GLY A 181 12.38 13.27 7.95
CA GLY A 181 13.18 12.40 8.81
C GLY A 181 12.37 11.40 9.61
N SER A 182 13.06 10.67 10.48
CA SER A 182 12.46 9.65 11.36
C SER A 182 12.80 9.94 12.81
N LEU A 183 11.80 9.88 13.68
CA LEU A 183 11.95 10.11 15.12
C LEU A 183 11.46 8.88 15.89
N ILE A 184 12.11 8.57 17.02
CA ILE A 184 11.72 7.43 17.88
C ILE A 184 11.10 7.98 19.17
N LEU A 185 9.78 8.05 19.21
CA LEU A 185 9.02 8.66 20.31
C LEU A 185 8.50 7.62 21.29
N ASN A 186 8.01 8.06 22.45
CA ASN A 186 7.24 7.19 23.33
C ASN A 186 5.88 6.89 22.68
N LYS A 187 5.37 5.67 22.85
CA LYS A 187 4.06 5.24 22.33
C LYS A 187 2.93 5.71 23.24
N VAL A 188 2.66 7.00 23.19
CA VAL A 188 1.66 7.69 24.02
C VAL A 188 0.99 8.78 23.19
N SER A 189 -0.12 9.32 23.70
CA SER A 189 -0.83 10.40 23.02
C SER A 189 0.06 11.64 22.95
N GLY A 190 0.16 12.22 21.76
CA GLY A 190 0.92 13.43 21.51
C GLY A 190 0.37 14.19 20.31
N ASN A 191 0.86 15.42 20.16
CA ASN A 191 0.50 16.31 19.07
C ASN A 191 1.76 16.66 18.28
N PHE A 192 1.65 16.55 16.96
CA PHE A 192 2.62 17.10 16.01
C PHE A 192 2.03 18.37 15.43
N HIS A 193 2.71 19.49 15.63
CA HIS A 193 2.29 20.75 15.03
C HIS A 193 3.42 21.39 14.22
N ILE A 194 3.03 22.08 13.17
CA ILE A 194 3.91 22.93 12.37
C ILE A 194 3.42 24.36 12.56
N THR A 195 4.33 25.24 12.95
CA THR A 195 4.02 26.60 13.37
C THR A 195 4.99 27.59 12.75
N ALA A 196 4.55 28.84 12.60
CA ALA A 196 5.37 29.93 12.09
C ALA A 196 6.18 30.59 13.22
N GLY A 197 7.38 31.09 12.92
CA GLY A 197 8.19 31.92 13.84
C GLY A 197 9.49 31.32 14.32
N LYS A 198 10.37 30.87 13.39
CA LYS A 198 11.69 30.29 13.71
C LYS A 198 12.82 31.33 13.66
N THR A 199 12.94 32.20 14.66
CA THR A 199 14.16 33.04 14.76
C THR A 199 15.32 32.27 15.40
N GLY A 200 16.19 31.66 14.58
CA GLY A 200 17.63 31.51 14.83
C GLY A 200 18.15 30.51 15.89
N LYS A 201 17.28 29.88 16.68
CA LYS A 201 17.49 28.70 17.54
C LYS A 201 16.21 28.61 18.37
N SER A 202 15.51 27.48 18.35
CA SER A 202 14.54 27.20 19.39
C SER A 202 15.27 27.34 20.73
N ILE A 203 15.03 28.43 21.47
CA ILE A 203 15.55 28.56 22.83
C ILE A 203 14.72 27.55 23.62
N SER A 204 15.32 26.40 23.91
CA SER A 204 14.74 25.41 24.81
C SER A 204 14.66 26.04 26.20
N LEU A 205 13.47 26.49 26.60
CA LEU A 205 13.19 26.74 28.01
C LEU A 205 12.78 25.39 28.65
N PRO A 206 13.03 25.19 29.96
CA PRO A 206 12.69 23.93 30.65
C PRO A 206 11.19 23.57 30.68
N ARG A 207 10.31 24.42 30.14
CA ARG A 207 8.85 24.32 30.23
C ARG A 207 8.12 24.71 28.94
N GLY A 208 8.79 24.83 27.81
CA GLY A 208 8.15 25.18 26.54
C GLY A 208 9.09 25.72 25.47
N HIS A 209 8.59 25.73 24.23
CA HIS A 209 9.19 26.44 23.10
C HIS A 209 8.33 27.65 22.75
N ILE A 210 8.97 28.79 22.48
CA ILE A 210 8.28 30.03 22.07
C ILE A 210 8.60 30.24 20.60
N HIS A 211 7.57 30.24 19.76
CA HIS A 211 7.68 30.71 18.39
C HIS A 211 7.59 32.24 18.40
N ILE A 212 8.61 32.92 17.87
CA ILE A 212 8.63 34.37 17.81
C ILE A 212 8.10 34.77 16.42
N SER A 213 6.78 34.93 16.34
CA SER A 213 6.07 35.47 15.18
C SER A 213 6.19 37.00 15.06
N ALA A 214 6.76 37.68 16.06
CA ALA A 214 6.72 39.13 16.21
C ALA A 214 7.43 39.94 15.10
N PHE A 215 8.22 39.29 14.24
CA PHE A 215 8.92 39.92 13.12
C PHE A 215 8.38 39.49 11.74
N MET A 216 7.29 38.72 11.70
CA MET A 216 6.67 38.23 10.46
C MET A 216 5.46 39.09 10.11
N SER A 217 5.32 39.43 8.83
CA SER A 217 4.14 40.11 8.29
C SER A 217 3.05 39.09 7.95
N ASP A 218 1.78 39.49 7.93
CA ASP A 218 0.64 38.62 7.57
C ASP A 218 0.82 37.95 6.20
N ARG A 219 1.60 38.56 5.30
CA ARG A 219 1.95 38.03 3.97
C ARG A 219 2.93 36.86 3.99
N ASP A 220 3.60 36.63 5.12
CA ASP A 220 4.60 35.57 5.27
C ASP A 220 3.98 34.25 5.75
N TYR A 221 2.68 34.26 6.12
CA TYR A 221 1.96 33.07 6.59
C TYR A 221 1.28 32.33 5.44
N ASN A 222 1.88 31.23 5.01
CA ASN A 222 1.31 30.35 4.00
C ASN A 222 1.48 28.88 4.38
N PHE A 223 0.50 28.34 5.12
CA PHE A 223 0.47 26.93 5.52
C PHE A 223 -0.06 25.98 4.43
N THR A 224 -0.06 26.42 3.18
CA THR A 224 -0.25 25.50 2.04
C THR A 224 0.80 24.39 2.16
N HIS A 225 0.35 23.14 2.20
CA HIS A 225 1.22 22.02 2.50
C HIS A 225 0.87 20.79 1.69
N ARG A 226 1.88 19.94 1.49
CA ARG A 226 1.73 18.58 0.97
C ARG A 226 2.37 17.58 1.91
N ILE A 227 1.75 16.41 2.04
CA ILE A 227 2.23 15.30 2.85
C ILE A 227 2.74 14.23 1.89
N ASN A 228 4.07 14.10 1.80
CA ASN A 228 4.69 13.04 1.00
C ASN A 228 4.73 11.74 1.81
N ARG A 229 5.06 11.82 3.10
CA ARG A 229 5.14 10.67 4.00
C ARG A 229 4.68 11.03 5.40
N LEU A 230 3.81 10.21 5.96
CA LEU A 230 3.48 10.26 7.39
C LEU A 230 3.10 8.86 7.85
N SER A 231 4.05 8.17 8.46
CA SER A 231 3.88 6.77 8.87
C SER A 231 4.39 6.48 10.26
N PHE A 232 3.87 5.40 10.85
CA PHE A 232 4.17 4.97 12.21
C PHE A 232 4.72 3.54 12.18
N GLY A 233 5.87 3.34 12.82
CA GLY A 233 6.60 2.08 12.86
C GLY A 233 7.47 1.82 11.63
N GLU A 234 7.88 0.57 11.49
CA GLU A 234 8.67 0.09 10.35
C GLU A 234 7.78 -0.09 9.11
N PRO A 235 8.32 0.17 7.91
CA PRO A 235 7.59 -0.04 6.67
C PRO A 235 7.26 -1.54 6.52
N SER A 236 5.97 -1.84 6.34
CA SER A 236 5.49 -3.18 6.04
C SER A 236 4.77 -3.16 4.69
N PRO A 237 5.01 -4.15 3.81
CA PRO A 237 4.27 -4.28 2.56
C PRO A 237 2.76 -4.31 2.83
N GLY A 238 1.98 -3.61 2.00
CA GLY A 238 0.51 -3.63 2.05
C GLY A 238 -0.13 -2.80 3.18
N ILE A 239 0.65 -2.05 3.96
CA ILE A 239 0.10 -0.97 4.79
C ILE A 239 -0.16 0.24 3.89
N VAL A 240 -1.36 0.80 4.01
CA VAL A 240 -1.74 2.06 3.36
C VAL A 240 -1.68 3.17 4.40
N HIS A 241 -1.01 4.27 4.05
CA HIS A 241 -0.94 5.48 4.88
C HIS A 241 -1.90 6.54 4.33
N PRO A 242 -3.07 6.77 4.98
CA PRO A 242 -4.13 7.58 4.40
C PRO A 242 -3.77 9.06 4.19
N LEU A 243 -2.74 9.56 4.87
CA LEU A 243 -2.30 10.95 4.79
C LEU A 243 -1.30 11.22 3.66
N GLU A 244 -0.73 10.19 3.04
CA GLU A 244 0.22 10.35 1.94
C GLU A 244 -0.48 10.84 0.66
N GLY A 245 0.17 11.71 -0.10
CA GLY A 245 -0.41 12.31 -1.31
C GLY A 245 -1.45 13.41 -1.03
N ASP A 246 -1.65 13.78 0.24
CA ASP A 246 -2.56 14.87 0.60
C ASP A 246 -1.91 16.23 0.29
N GLU A 247 -2.66 17.12 -0.35
CA GLU A 247 -2.21 18.45 -0.75
C GLU A 247 -3.33 19.44 -0.47
N THR A 248 -3.09 20.32 0.51
CA THR A 248 -4.05 21.34 0.94
C THR A 248 -3.48 22.72 0.65
N ILE A 249 -4.28 23.52 -0.05
CA ILE A 249 -3.97 24.92 -0.38
C ILE A 249 -4.69 25.80 0.64
N SER A 250 -3.94 26.68 1.31
CA SER A 250 -4.50 27.64 2.25
C SER A 250 -5.06 28.84 1.48
N GLU A 251 -6.38 29.07 1.53
CA GLU A 251 -7.01 30.18 0.79
C GLU A 251 -6.81 31.55 1.45
N GLU A 252 -6.51 31.59 2.75
CA GLU A 252 -6.12 32.80 3.47
C GLU A 252 -4.88 32.53 4.34
N SER A 253 -4.06 33.56 4.53
CA SER A 253 -3.07 33.62 5.61
C SER A 253 -3.85 33.49 6.91
N MET A 254 -3.94 32.26 7.43
CA MET A 254 -4.81 31.89 8.54
C MET A 254 -4.48 32.77 9.75
N TYR A 255 -5.31 33.79 9.96
CA TYR A 255 -5.30 34.62 11.16
C TYR A 255 -5.64 33.69 12.33
N LEU A 256 -4.66 33.44 13.21
CA LEU A 256 -4.90 32.90 14.55
C LEU A 256 -5.29 34.04 15.49
#